data_AF-A0A4C1UMG9-F1
#
_entry.id   AF-A0A4C1UMG9-F1
#
_cell.length_a   1.000
_cell.length_b   1.000
_cell.length_c   1.000
_cell.angle_alpha   90.00
_cell.angle_beta   90.00
_cell.angle_gamma   90.00
#
_symmetry.space_group_name_H-M   'P 1'
#
loop_
_entity.id
_entity.type
_entity.pdbx_description
1 polymer ?
#
loop_
_entity_poly.entity_id
_entity_poly.type
_entity_poly.pdbx_seq_one_letter_code
_entity_poly.pdbx_strand_id
1 'polypeptide(L)'
;MTYNRISEALDVIKEEHTMPGERRRNKREVPFTHDEKRIAGVDGFGFPTLEGLVNLYSEGVNERGYFMTVLESTRECLLKHHDKFSRTTPMDNGRNCDVSFDIFECISDRIGEYCGNTGL
;
A
#
# COMPACT_ATOMS: atom_id res chain seq x y z
N MET A 1 -7.58 -34.71 -16.55
CA MET A 1 -8.39 -33.52 -16.90
C MET A 1 -7.98 -32.38 -15.97
N THR A 2 -6.82 -31.77 -16.21
CA THR A 2 -6.16 -30.92 -15.19
C THR A 2 -5.64 -29.61 -15.79
N TYR A 3 -6.31 -29.09 -16.82
CA TYR A 3 -5.95 -27.82 -17.48
C TYR A 3 -6.99 -26.71 -17.31
N ASN A 4 -8.05 -26.90 -16.50
CA ASN A 4 -9.11 -25.89 -16.36
C ASN A 4 -8.93 -24.90 -15.18
N ARG A 5 -8.12 -25.21 -14.16
CA ARG A 5 -7.99 -24.32 -12.99
C ARG A 5 -7.06 -23.13 -13.22
N ILE A 6 -6.08 -23.29 -14.12
CA ILE A 6 -5.12 -22.22 -14.43
C ILE A 6 -5.81 -21.11 -15.25
N SER A 7 -6.70 -21.49 -16.17
CA SER A 7 -7.48 -20.54 -16.96
C SER A 7 -8.48 -19.76 -16.11
N GLU A 8 -9.13 -20.41 -15.15
CA GLU A 8 -10.09 -19.80 -14.25
C GLU A 8 -9.41 -18.77 -13.31
N ALA A 9 -8.21 -19.09 -12.81
CA ALA A 9 -7.40 -18.15 -12.04
C ALA A 9 -6.90 -16.97 -12.88
N LEU A 10 -6.52 -17.21 -14.15
CA LEU A 10 -6.09 -16.16 -15.08
C LEU A 10 -7.23 -15.22 -15.49
N ASP A 11 -8.47 -15.70 -15.57
CA ASP A 11 -9.63 -14.86 -15.88
C ASP A 11 -10.00 -13.92 -14.72
N VAL A 12 -9.85 -14.38 -13.46
CA VAL A 12 -9.99 -13.51 -12.27
C VAL A 12 -8.91 -12.41 -12.26
N ILE A 13 -7.68 -12.75 -12.64
CA ILE A 13 -6.56 -11.79 -12.70
C ILE A 13 -6.73 -10.79 -13.87
N LYS A 14 -7.31 -11.22 -15.00
CA LYS A 14 -7.61 -10.33 -16.14
C LYS A 14 -8.70 -9.31 -15.85
N GLU A 15 -9.69 -9.63 -15.01
CA GLU A 15 -10.69 -8.63 -14.60
C GLU A 15 -10.11 -7.57 -13.66
N GLU A 16 -9.11 -7.90 -12.83
CA GLU A 16 -8.46 -6.97 -11.90
C GLU A 16 -7.37 -6.08 -12.54
N HIS A 17 -6.73 -6.51 -13.64
CA HIS A 17 -5.70 -5.71 -14.32
C HIS A 17 -6.23 -4.65 -15.29
N THR A 18 -7.55 -4.55 -15.46
CA THR A 18 -8.13 -3.33 -16.02
C THR A 18 -8.35 -2.40 -14.84
N MET A 19 -7.36 -1.56 -14.51
CA MET A 19 -7.62 -0.37 -13.68
C MET A 19 -8.88 0.27 -14.25
N PRO A 20 -10.01 0.34 -13.50
CA PRO A 20 -11.25 0.84 -14.06
C PRO A 20 -10.98 2.28 -14.50
N GLY A 21 -11.03 2.48 -15.83
CA GLY A 21 -10.85 3.78 -16.45
C GLY A 21 -11.68 4.82 -15.71
N GLU A 22 -11.03 5.90 -15.33
CA GLU A 22 -11.59 7.10 -14.69
C GLU A 22 -12.95 6.88 -14.01
N ARG A 23 -12.98 6.10 -12.92
CA ARG A 23 -13.99 6.39 -11.90
C ARG A 23 -13.70 7.84 -11.50
N ARG A 24 -14.53 8.78 -11.96
CA ARG A 24 -14.57 10.15 -11.42
C ARG A 24 -14.80 10.01 -9.92
N ARG A 25 -13.72 9.86 -9.16
CA ARG A 25 -13.71 9.98 -7.71
C ARG A 25 -14.23 11.39 -7.48
N ASN A 26 -15.49 11.54 -7.09
CA ASN A 26 -15.99 12.81 -6.64
C ASN A 26 -15.02 13.28 -5.56
N LYS A 27 -14.30 14.36 -5.83
CA LYS A 27 -13.36 14.95 -4.87
C LYS A 27 -14.22 15.30 -3.66
N ARG A 28 -14.02 14.59 -2.55
CA ARG A 28 -14.73 14.87 -1.31
C ARG A 28 -14.41 16.32 -0.94
N GLU A 29 -15.43 17.17 -0.84
CA GLU A 29 -15.26 18.59 -0.53
C GLU A 29 -14.78 18.79 0.92
N VAL A 30 -15.10 17.83 1.79
CA VAL A 30 -14.71 17.83 3.20
C VAL A 30 -13.48 16.94 3.43
N PRO A 31 -12.46 17.42 4.18
CA PRO A 31 -11.33 16.60 4.59
C PRO A 31 -11.77 15.37 5.41
N PHE A 32 -10.97 14.32 5.37
CA PHE A 32 -11.17 13.15 6.24
C PHE A 32 -11.14 13.55 7.72
N THR A 33 -12.01 12.94 8.52
CA THR A 33 -11.99 13.06 9.98
C THR A 33 -10.75 12.36 10.57
N HIS A 34 -10.47 12.60 11.85
CA HIS A 34 -9.35 11.93 12.53
C HIS A 34 -9.51 10.39 12.51
N ASP A 35 -10.72 9.90 12.78
CA ASP A 35 -10.99 8.46 12.77
C ASP A 35 -10.86 7.85 11.37
N GLU A 36 -11.32 8.57 10.34
CA GLU A 36 -11.14 8.12 8.95
C GLU A 36 -9.66 8.08 8.55
N LYS A 37 -8.85 9.04 9.00
CA LYS A 37 -7.40 9.03 8.76
C LYS A 37 -6.71 7.87 9.47
N ARG A 38 -7.11 7.59 10.72
CA ARG A 38 -6.62 6.44 11.50
C ARG A 38 -6.95 5.13 10.80
N ILE A 39 -8.18 4.98 10.33
CA ILE A 39 -8.62 3.79 9.56
C ILE A 39 -7.86 3.68 8.24
N ALA A 40 -7.60 4.81 7.57
CA ALA A 40 -6.83 4.85 6.33
C ALA A 40 -5.31 4.68 6.55
N GLY A 41 -4.83 4.60 7.79
CA GLY A 41 -3.42 4.43 8.11
C GLY A 41 -2.54 5.63 7.76
N VAL A 42 -3.10 6.84 7.72
CA VAL A 42 -2.39 8.09 7.36
C VAL A 42 -2.42 9.12 8.50
N ASP A 43 -1.45 10.04 8.49
CA ASP A 43 -1.36 11.13 9.46
C ASP A 43 -2.32 12.29 9.13
N GLY A 44 -2.27 13.36 9.93
CA GLY A 44 -3.10 14.56 9.75
C GLY A 44 -2.97 15.22 8.38
N PHE A 45 -1.86 14.99 7.67
CA PHE A 45 -1.55 15.56 6.36
C PHE A 45 -1.77 14.55 5.22
N GLY A 46 -2.12 13.31 5.53
CA GLY A 46 -2.30 12.24 4.54
C GLY A 46 -1.02 11.47 4.23
N PHE A 47 0.05 11.64 5.02
CA PHE A 47 1.25 10.82 4.87
C PHE A 47 1.03 9.43 5.50
N PRO A 48 1.39 8.32 4.83
CA PRO A 48 1.28 6.99 5.41
C PRO A 48 2.03 6.87 6.74
N THR A 49 1.45 6.13 7.69
CA THR A 49 2.03 5.93 9.03
C THR A 49 2.61 4.54 9.19
N LEU A 50 3.59 4.39 10.07
CA LEU A 50 4.19 3.09 10.39
C LEU A 50 3.13 2.10 10.88
N GLU A 51 2.32 2.51 11.86
CA GLU A 51 1.25 1.69 12.42
C GLU A 51 0.23 1.29 11.35
N GLY A 52 -0.24 2.26 10.56
CA GLY A 52 -1.23 2.01 9.51
C GLY A 52 -0.77 1.00 8.48
N LEU A 53 0.46 1.14 7.99
CA LEU A 53 1.03 0.24 6.99
C LEU A 53 1.38 -1.14 7.56
N VAL A 54 1.92 -1.21 8.78
CA VAL A 54 2.19 -2.50 9.43
C VAL A 54 0.91 -3.29 9.64
N ASN A 55 -0.16 -2.63 10.09
CA ASN A 55 -1.47 -3.24 10.24
C ASN A 55 -2.02 -3.71 8.88
N LEU A 56 -1.92 -2.88 7.84
CA LEU A 56 -2.40 -3.21 6.49
C LEU A 56 -1.72 -4.46 5.91
N TYR A 57 -0.38 -4.50 5.93
CA TYR A 57 0.37 -5.61 5.34
C TYR A 57 0.31 -6.89 6.19
N SER A 58 0.20 -6.76 7.51
CA SER A 58 0.18 -7.92 8.42
C SER A 58 -1.23 -8.46 8.68
N GLU A 59 -2.27 -7.82 8.14
CA GLU A 59 -3.65 -8.25 8.33
C GLU A 59 -3.85 -9.68 7.80
N GLY A 60 -4.36 -10.56 8.66
CA GLY A 60 -4.60 -11.96 8.31
C GLY A 60 -3.36 -12.86 8.25
N VAL A 61 -2.15 -12.33 8.50
CA VAL A 61 -0.91 -13.12 8.51
C VAL A 61 -0.50 -13.46 9.95
N ASN A 62 -0.25 -14.74 10.22
CA ASN A 62 0.14 -15.24 11.54
C ASN A 62 1.55 -15.84 11.54
N GLU A 63 2.50 -15.11 10.94
CA GLU A 63 3.90 -15.47 10.90
C GLU A 63 4.75 -14.36 11.50
N ARG A 64 5.53 -14.70 12.54
CA ARG A 64 6.39 -13.72 13.23
C ARG A 64 7.45 -13.13 12.30
N GLY A 65 8.04 -13.95 11.42
CA GLY A 65 9.05 -13.51 10.46
C GLY A 65 8.48 -12.46 9.51
N TYR A 66 7.34 -12.75 8.90
CA TYR A 66 6.61 -11.81 8.06
C TYR A 66 6.31 -10.49 8.76
N PHE A 67 5.78 -10.52 9.98
CA PHE A 67 5.49 -9.30 10.75
C PHE A 67 6.74 -8.44 10.97
N MET A 68 7.87 -9.07 11.33
CA MET A 68 9.14 -8.35 11.53
C MET A 68 9.64 -7.74 10.21
N THR A 69 9.57 -8.49 9.11
CA THR A 69 9.91 -8.00 7.77
C THR A 69 9.05 -6.79 7.40
N VAL A 70 7.73 -6.87 7.58
CA VAL A 70 6.80 -5.76 7.31
C VAL A 70 7.18 -4.52 8.14
N LEU A 71 7.43 -4.70 9.44
CA LEU A 71 7.80 -3.61 10.35
C LEU A 71 9.09 -2.90 9.90
N GLU A 72 10.13 -3.67 9.61
CA GLU A 72 11.43 -3.14 9.19
C GLU A 72 11.34 -2.46 7.82
N SER A 73 10.71 -3.12 6.85
CA SER A 73 10.49 -2.59 5.49
C SER A 73 9.70 -1.29 5.52
N THR A 74 8.60 -1.26 6.28
CA THR A 74 7.76 -0.07 6.42
C THR A 74 8.55 1.10 7.01
N ARG A 75 9.33 0.85 8.07
CA ARG A 75 10.16 1.90 8.69
C ARG A 75 11.18 2.47 7.72
N GLU A 76 11.88 1.60 6.99
CA GLU A 76 12.89 2.01 6.02
C GLU A 76 12.27 2.85 4.88
N CYS A 77 11.19 2.36 4.27
CA CYS A 77 10.55 3.01 3.14
C CYS A 77 9.91 4.35 3.53
N LEU A 78 9.31 4.46 4.72
CA LEU A 78 8.80 5.74 5.22
C LEU A 78 9.93 6.77 5.39
N LEU A 79 11.06 6.38 5.97
CA LEU A 79 12.21 7.27 6.14
C LEU A 79 12.79 7.72 4.79
N LYS A 80 12.91 6.79 3.84
CA LYS A 80 13.47 7.05 2.49
C LYS A 80 12.65 8.07 1.69
N HIS A 81 11.34 8.12 1.90
CA HIS A 81 10.42 8.99 1.14
C HIS A 81 9.87 10.17 1.94
N HIS A 82 10.22 10.28 3.24
CA HIS A 82 9.72 11.30 4.15
C HIS A 82 9.85 12.72 3.59
N ASP A 83 11.04 13.08 3.09
CA ASP A 83 11.34 14.45 2.66
C ASP A 83 10.71 14.83 1.31
N LYS A 84 10.22 13.83 0.56
CA LYS A 84 9.51 14.06 -0.71
C LYS A 84 8.05 14.43 -0.49
N PHE A 85 7.49 14.11 0.68
CA PHE A 85 6.10 14.40 1.01
C PHE A 85 5.94 15.85 1.45
N SER A 86 5.03 16.56 0.79
CA SER A 86 4.75 17.95 1.13
C SER A 86 3.59 18.03 2.11
N ARG A 87 3.87 18.55 3.30
CA ARG A 87 2.86 18.79 4.36
C ARG A 87 2.08 20.10 4.17
N THR A 88 2.48 20.94 3.22
CA THR A 88 1.91 22.27 3.00
C THR A 88 1.08 22.36 1.73
N THR A 89 1.32 21.47 0.76
CA THR A 89 0.53 21.42 -0.47
C THR A 89 -0.64 20.47 -0.30
N PRO A 90 -1.85 20.83 -0.75
CA PRO A 90 -2.98 19.92 -0.74
C PRO A 90 -2.68 18.68 -1.60
N MET A 91 -3.30 17.53 -1.25
CA MET A 91 -3.12 16.25 -1.96
C MET A 91 -3.68 16.24 -3.40
N ASP A 92 -4.23 17.36 -3.88
CA ASP A 92 -4.82 17.47 -5.21
C ASP A 92 -3.81 17.66 -6.34
N ASN A 93 -2.53 17.84 -6.00
CA ASN A 93 -1.46 18.07 -6.98
C ASN A 93 -0.84 16.78 -7.53
N GLY A 94 -1.36 15.59 -7.17
CA GLY A 94 -0.82 14.29 -7.58
C GLY A 94 0.49 13.89 -6.90
N ARG A 95 1.41 14.83 -6.67
CA ARG A 95 2.75 14.57 -6.09
C ARG A 95 2.73 13.75 -4.79
N ASN A 96 1.86 14.10 -3.84
CA ASN A 96 1.79 13.36 -2.57
C ASN A 96 1.20 11.95 -2.78
N CYS A 97 0.37 11.75 -3.80
CA CYS A 97 -0.09 10.43 -4.21
C CYS A 97 1.07 9.62 -4.81
N ASP A 98 1.91 10.23 -5.65
CA ASP A 98 3.10 9.58 -6.22
C ASP A 98 4.06 9.14 -5.11
N VAL A 99 4.35 10.02 -4.13
CA VAL A 99 5.19 9.69 -2.97
C VAL A 99 4.59 8.56 -2.14
N SER A 100 3.26 8.53 -1.99
CA SER A 100 2.59 7.43 -1.28
C SER A 100 2.71 6.12 -2.06
N PHE A 101 2.55 6.17 -3.38
CA PHE A 101 2.71 5.01 -4.26
C PHE A 101 4.13 4.46 -4.21
N ASP A 102 5.15 5.32 -4.28
CA ASP A 102 6.56 4.91 -4.12
C ASP A 102 6.81 4.17 -2.79
N ILE A 103 6.16 4.61 -1.70
CA ILE A 103 6.27 3.95 -0.39
C ILE A 103 5.67 2.54 -0.45
N PHE A 104 4.49 2.38 -1.05
CA PHE A 104 3.86 1.06 -1.22
C PHE A 104 4.71 0.13 -2.09
N GLU A 105 5.27 0.63 -3.19
CA GLU A 105 6.15 -0.15 -4.06
C GLU A 105 7.41 -0.60 -3.31
N CYS A 106 8.08 0.32 -2.61
CA CYS A 106 9.26 0.03 -1.79
C CYS A 106 8.99 -1.07 -0.74
N ILE A 107 7.86 -1.01 -0.04
CA ILE A 107 7.51 -2.02 0.98
C ILE A 107 7.22 -3.36 0.31
N SER A 108 6.48 -3.34 -0.81
CA SER A 108 6.10 -4.55 -1.54
C SER A 108 7.33 -5.27 -2.10
N ASP A 109 8.33 -4.54 -2.61
CA ASP A 109 9.59 -5.10 -3.07
C ASP A 109 10.35 -5.79 -1.94
N ARG A 110 10.50 -5.13 -0.78
CA ARG A 110 11.17 -5.69 0.41
C ARG A 110 10.48 -6.94 0.95
N ILE A 111 9.15 -6.94 1.02
CA ILE A 111 8.38 -8.12 1.43
C ILE A 111 8.53 -9.22 0.38
N GLY A 112 8.51 -8.87 -0.91
CA GLY A 112 8.75 -9.79 -2.01
C GLY A 112 10.13 -10.47 -1.92
N GLU A 113 11.18 -9.73 -1.56
CA GLU A 113 12.52 -10.28 -1.28
C GLU A 113 12.49 -11.32 -0.14
N TYR A 114 11.79 -11.03 0.95
CA TYR A 114 11.63 -11.98 2.07
C TYR A 114 10.90 -13.25 1.64
N CYS A 115 9.77 -13.12 0.93
CA CYS A 115 8.99 -14.25 0.43
C CYS A 115 9.74 -15.05 -0.65
N GLY A 116 10.59 -14.40 -1.44
CA GLY A 116 11.44 -15.02 -2.45
C GLY A 116 12.66 -15.74 -1.84
N ASN A 117 13.20 -15.23 -0.73
CA ASN A 117 14.31 -15.86 -0.01
C ASN A 117 13.90 -17.05 0.86
N THR A 118 12.60 -17.25 1.12
CA THR A 118 12.11 -18.39 1.92
C THR A 118 12.07 -19.72 1.16
N GLY A 119 12.70 -19.80 -0.02
CA GLY A 119 12.66 -20.94 -0.95
C GLY A 119 13.97 -21.72 -1.15
N LEU A 120 14.81 -21.90 -0.12
CA LEU A 120 15.97 -22.82 -0.15
C LEU A 120 16.14 -23.59 1.16
#